data_AF-X1NIB8-F1
#
_entry.id   AF-X1NIB8-F1
#
_cell.length_a   1.000
_cell.length_b   1.000
_cell.length_c   1.000
_cell.angle_alpha   90.00
_cell.angle_beta   90.00
_cell.angle_gamma   90.00
#
_symmetry.space_group_name_H-M   'P 1'
#
loop_
_entity.id
_entity.type
_entity.pdbx_description
1 polymer ?
#
loop_
_entity_poly.entity_id
_entity_poly.type
_entity_poly.pdbx_seq_one_letter_code
_entity_poly.pdbx_strand_id
1 'polypeptide(L)'
;MQKLRGTILEGIMGQAKTYHGMARARFRGLNKVEMQFLMTATVLNLKKMVKMLDVEEIKFSLFKKFTVVTQIVKDIFRNFVKKLVTEVS
;
A
#
# COMPACT_ATOMS: atom_id res chain seq x y z
N MET A 1 11.86 20.89 -18.27
CA MET A 1 11.97 19.41 -18.27
C MET A 1 13.30 18.90 -17.72
N GLN A 2 14.46 19.28 -18.28
CA GLN A 2 15.77 18.72 -17.87
C GLN A 2 16.14 18.95 -16.38
N LYS A 3 15.89 20.15 -15.84
CA LYS A 3 16.14 20.46 -14.42
C LYS A 3 15.34 19.58 -13.44
N LEU A 4 14.07 19.30 -13.76
CA LEU A 4 13.19 18.47 -12.93
C LEU A 4 13.68 17.01 -12.85
N ARG A 5 14.20 16.47 -13.95
CA ARG A 5 14.78 15.13 -13.99
C ARG A 5 15.99 15.02 -13.06
N GLY A 6 16.84 16.03 -13.04
CA GLY A 6 18.02 16.09 -12.16
C GLY A 6 17.62 16.01 -10.68
N THR A 7 16.70 16.87 -10.24
CA THR A 7 16.21 16.89 -8.86
C THR A 7 15.57 15.57 -8.42
N ILE A 8 14.76 14.95 -9.29
CA ILE A 8 14.15 13.64 -9.01
C ILE A 8 15.23 12.56 -8.88
N LEU A 9 16.21 12.56 -9.78
CA LEU A 9 17.29 11.58 -9.77
C LEU A 9 18.17 11.72 -8.53
N GLU A 10 18.54 12.95 -8.15
CA GLU A 10 19.29 13.25 -6.94
C GLU A 10 18.54 12.80 -5.69
N GLY A 11 17.22 13.02 -5.63
CA GLY A 11 16.38 12.54 -4.54
C GLY A 11 16.36 11.02 -4.42
N ILE A 12 16.22 10.30 -5.54
CA ILE A 12 16.25 8.83 -5.57
C ILE A 12 17.63 8.31 -5.13
N MET A 13 18.71 8.90 -5.63
CA MET A 13 20.08 8.53 -5.27
C MET A 13 20.40 8.87 -3.81
N GLY A 14 19.88 9.98 -3.28
CA GLY A 14 19.96 10.34 -1.87
C GLY A 14 19.28 9.31 -0.98
N GLN A 15 18.06 8.89 -1.32
CA GLN A 15 17.35 7.84 -0.59
C GLN A 15 18.10 6.50 -0.61
N ALA A 16 18.63 6.11 -1.77
CA ALA A 16 19.41 4.89 -1.90
C ALA A 16 20.67 4.92 -0.99
N LYS A 17 21.36 6.06 -0.92
CA LYS A 17 22.55 6.24 -0.08
C LYS A 17 22.22 6.26 1.41
N THR A 18 21.19 7.00 1.82
CA THR A 18 20.83 7.22 3.23
C THR A 18 20.09 6.04 3.84
N TYR A 19 19.08 5.50 3.16
CA TYR A 19 18.16 4.51 3.74
C TYR A 19 18.44 3.06 3.30
N HIS A 20 19.19 2.88 2.22
CA HIS A 20 19.45 1.55 1.64
C HIS A 20 20.94 1.18 1.63
N GLY A 21 21.76 1.93 2.37
CA GLY A 21 23.17 1.58 2.61
C GLY A 21 24.09 1.69 1.39
N MET A 22 23.63 2.27 0.28
CA MET A 22 24.43 2.36 -0.96
C MET A 22 25.70 3.20 -0.79
N ALA A 23 25.74 4.13 0.16
CA ALA A 23 26.95 4.88 0.47
C ALA A 23 28.10 3.99 0.97
N ARG A 24 27.77 2.93 1.72
CA ARG A 24 28.73 1.98 2.28
C ARG A 24 28.91 0.72 1.42
N ALA A 25 28.01 0.47 0.48
CA ALA A 25 28.08 -0.68 -0.41
C ALA A 25 29.42 -0.76 -1.16
N ARG A 26 30.00 0.39 -1.54
CA ARG A 26 31.30 0.49 -2.23
C ARG A 26 32.45 -0.22 -1.51
N PHE A 27 32.37 -0.42 -0.20
CA PHE A 27 33.42 -1.06 0.59
C PHE A 27 33.31 -2.59 0.63
N ARG A 28 32.30 -3.19 -0.01
CA ARG A 28 31.99 -4.62 0.10
C ARG A 28 32.41 -5.46 -1.12
N GLY A 29 32.98 -4.82 -2.16
CA GLY A 29 33.34 -5.46 -3.43
C GLY A 29 32.22 -5.42 -4.48
N LEU A 30 32.61 -5.52 -5.76
CA LEU A 30 31.74 -5.25 -6.91
C LEU A 30 30.48 -6.13 -6.95
N ASN A 31 30.63 -7.45 -6.79
CA ASN A 31 29.49 -8.37 -6.81
C ASN A 31 28.43 -8.03 -5.74
N LYS A 32 28.88 -7.60 -4.55
CA LYS A 32 27.98 -7.20 -3.46
C LYS A 32 27.34 -5.84 -3.73
N VAL A 33 28.05 -4.92 -4.38
CA VAL A 33 27.48 -3.63 -4.82
C VAL A 33 26.39 -3.85 -5.85
N GLU A 34 26.62 -4.72 -6.83
CA GLU A 34 25.65 -5.03 -7.88
C GLU A 34 24.36 -5.62 -7.30
N MET A 35 24.47 -6.64 -6.46
CA MET A 35 23.31 -7.21 -5.76
C MET A 35 22.57 -6.15 -4.94
N GLN A 36 23.29 -5.34 -4.16
CA GLN A 36 22.69 -4.28 -3.35
C GLN A 36 21.97 -3.22 -4.21
N PHE A 37 22.56 -2.86 -5.36
CA PHE A 37 21.99 -1.89 -6.29
C PHE A 37 20.67 -2.40 -6.87
N LEU A 38 20.65 -3.63 -7.38
CA LEU A 38 19.45 -4.26 -7.94
C LEU A 38 18.34 -4.38 -6.90
N MET A 39 18.65 -4.88 -5.70
CA MET A 39 17.67 -4.97 -4.61
C MET A 39 17.12 -3.60 -4.20
N THR A 40 18.00 -2.59 -4.10
CA THR A 40 17.60 -1.22 -3.75
C THR A 40 16.68 -0.62 -4.82
N ALA A 41 17.00 -0.80 -6.10
CA ALA A 41 16.15 -0.36 -7.20
C ALA A 41 14.77 -1.03 -7.17
N THR A 42 14.72 -2.35 -6.94
CA THR A 42 13.46 -3.09 -6.78
C THR A 42 12.62 -2.53 -5.64
N VAL A 43 13.20 -2.34 -4.45
CA VAL A 43 12.48 -1.78 -3.29
C VAL A 43 11.94 -0.38 -3.56
N LEU A 44 12.73 0.49 -4.20
CA LEU A 44 12.29 1.85 -4.53
C LEU A 44 11.15 1.86 -5.56
N ASN A 45 11.18 0.95 -6.54
CA ASN A 45 10.09 0.78 -7.50
C ASN A 45 8.83 0.24 -6.83
N LEU A 46 8.95 -0.77 -5.96
CA LEU A 46 7.83 -1.30 -5.19
C LEU A 46 7.19 -0.24 -4.29
N LYS A 47 7.98 0.59 -3.60
CA LYS A 47 7.46 1.72 -2.81
C LYS A 47 6.64 2.69 -3.66
N LYS A 48 7.08 2.98 -4.89
CA LYS A 48 6.31 3.80 -5.82
C LYS A 48 5.02 3.13 -6.24
N MET A 49 5.05 1.84 -6.59
CA MET A 49 3.85 1.08 -6.94
C MET A 49 2.85 1.08 -5.79
N VAL A 50 3.29 0.80 -4.55
CA VAL A 50 2.42 0.83 -3.36
C VAL A 50 1.82 2.22 -3.14
N LYS A 51 2.56 3.30 -3.42
CA LYS A 51 2.04 4.67 -3.34
C LYS A 51 1.04 4.99 -4.47
N MET A 52 1.20 4.36 -5.63
CA MET A 52 0.30 4.50 -6.78
C MET A 52 -0.95 3.63 -6.65
N LEU A 53 -0.87 2.52 -5.91
CA LEU A 53 -2.05 1.80 -5.46
C LEU A 53 -2.78 2.77 -4.53
N ASP A 54 -3.97 3.21 -4.94
CA ASP A 54 -4.80 4.09 -4.14
C ASP A 54 -5.35 3.30 -2.96
N VAL A 55 -4.53 3.22 -1.91
CA VAL A 55 -4.83 2.49 -0.69
C VAL A 55 -6.12 3.03 -0.07
N GLU A 56 -6.46 4.29 -0.29
CA GLU A 56 -7.72 4.89 0.17
C GLU A 56 -8.91 4.42 -0.69
N GLU A 57 -8.76 4.28 -2.01
CA GLU A 57 -9.78 3.66 -2.87
C GLU A 57 -10.04 2.20 -2.48
N ILE A 58 -8.98 1.43 -2.21
CA ILE A 58 -9.07 0.03 -1.77
C ILE A 58 -9.76 -0.05 -0.41
N LYS A 59 -9.34 0.77 0.57
CA LYS A 59 -9.98 0.86 1.88
C LYS A 59 -11.45 1.23 1.76
N PHE A 60 -11.77 2.26 0.97
CA PHE A 60 -13.14 2.73 0.77
C PHE A 60 -14.02 1.64 0.15
N SER A 61 -13.52 0.94 -0.87
CA SER A 61 -14.19 -0.20 -1.49
C SER A 61 -14.46 -1.33 -0.50
N LEU A 62 -13.48 -1.66 0.36
CA LEU A 62 -13.64 -2.62 1.45
C LEU A 62 -14.69 -2.16 2.48
N PHE A 63 -14.60 -0.93 2.97
CA PHE A 63 -15.55 -0.37 3.93
C PHE A 63 -16.97 -0.38 3.39
N LYS A 64 -17.17 0.00 2.12
CA LYS A 64 -18.48 -0.03 1.47
C LYS A 64 -19.08 -1.44 1.46
N LYS A 65 -18.27 -2.46 1.15
CA LYS A 65 -18.70 -3.87 1.20
C LYS A 65 -19.08 -4.30 2.61
N PHE A 66 -18.30 -3.92 3.64
CA PHE A 66 -18.65 -4.21 5.03
C PHE A 66 -19.97 -3.56 5.47
N THR A 67 -20.19 -2.29 5.10
CA THR A 67 -21.45 -1.60 5.40
C THR A 67 -22.65 -2.33 4.81
N VAL A 68 -22.53 -2.83 3.57
CA VAL A 68 -23.60 -3.64 2.96
C VAL A 68 -23.86 -4.92 3.74
N VAL A 69 -22.82 -5.67 4.12
CA VAL A 69 -22.97 -6.93 4.89
C VAL A 69 -23.62 -6.66 6.25
N THR A 70 -23.16 -5.63 6.97
CA THR A 70 -23.75 -5.27 8.27
C THR A 70 -25.21 -4.84 8.15
N GLN A 71 -25.57 -4.15 7.06
CA GLN A 71 -26.95 -3.78 6.78
C GLN A 71 -27.82 -5.02 6.53
N ILE A 72 -27.34 -5.97 5.73
CA ILE A 72 -28.02 -7.25 5.47
C ILE A 72 -28.27 -8.01 6.78
N VAL A 73 -27.26 -8.13 7.64
CA VAL A 73 -27.42 -8.82 8.94
C VAL A 73 -28.45 -8.11 9.83
N LYS A 74 -28.41 -6.77 9.89
CA LYS A 74 -29.41 -5.98 10.62
C LYS A 74 -30.82 -6.20 10.08
N ASP A 75 -30.99 -6.25 8.77
CA ASP A 75 -32.29 -6.43 8.13
C ASP A 75 -32.85 -7.84 8.38
N ILE A 76 -31.99 -8.88 8.33
CA ILE A 76 -32.37 -10.26 8.71
C ILE A 76 -32.85 -10.31 10.15
N PHE A 77 -32.09 -9.75 11.09
CA PHE A 77 -32.46 -9.74 12.50
C PHE A 77 -33.76 -8.98 12.75
N ARG A 78 -33.92 -7.81 12.13
CA ARG A 78 -35.15 -7.02 12.22
C ARG A 78 -36.37 -7.79 11.70
N ASN A 79 -36.22 -8.49 10.58
CA ASN A 79 -37.31 -9.29 10.00
C ASN A 79 -37.67 -10.48 10.90
N PHE A 80 -36.67 -11.13 11.50
CA PHE A 80 -36.89 -12.22 12.46
C PHE A 80 -37.68 -11.74 13.69
N VAL A 81 -37.26 -10.63 14.32
CA VAL A 81 -37.97 -10.07 15.49
C VAL A 81 -39.40 -9.68 15.13
N LYS A 82 -39.61 -9.02 13.98
CA LYS A 82 -40.96 -8.67 13.51
C LYS A 82 -41.87 -9.89 13.38
N LYS A 83 -41.35 -10.98 12.82
CA LYS A 83 -42.10 -12.22 12.63
C LYS A 83 -42.51 -12.86 13.96
N LEU A 84 -41.60 -12.88 14.95
CA LEU A 84 -41.92 -13.37 16.29
C LEU A 84 -43.03 -12.56 16.97
N VAL A 85 -42.98 -11.23 16.87
CA VAL A 85 -44.01 -10.37 17.47
C VAL A 85 -45.38 -10.62 16.84
N THR A 86 -45.46 -10.83 15.53
CA THR A 86 -46.73 -11.13 14.82
C THR A 86 -47.27 -12.53 15.09
N GLU A 87 -46.44 -13.51 15.44
CA GLU A 87 -46.91 -14.87 15.78
C GLU A 87 -47.36 -14.99 17.25
N VAL A 88 -46.93 -14.05 18.11
CA VAL A 88 -47.25 -14.03 19.56
C VAL A 88 -48.42 -13.09 19.89
N SER A 89 -48.81 -12.20 18.97
CA SER A 89 -49.98 -11.29 19.11
C SER A 89 -51.21 -11.88 18.43
#